data_AF-A0A2W2LKR1-F1
#
_entry.id   AF-A0A2W2LKR1-F1
#
_cell.length_a   1.000
_cell.length_b   1.000
_cell.length_c   1.000
_cell.angle_alpha   90.00
_cell.angle_beta   90.00
_cell.angle_gamma   90.00
#
_symmetry.space_group_name_H-M   'P 1'
#
loop_
_entity.id
_entity.type
_entity.pdbx_description
1 polymer ?
#
loop_
_entity_poly.entity_id
_entity_poly.type
_entity_poly.pdbx_seq_one_letter_code
_entity_poly.pdbx_strand_id
1 'polypeptide(L)'
;LQRTPTPAPTAAPYNAEEAVNEEWLLLATATALPAAVEQMRWLAADDFTHPLHAGLWQCLTALTRRRAPVDPVTVLWEAQQRGLLTSEVEPTKLLKLLGAPAGSPQHWGELILQRSVLTTAYQVGCRIKAFSDDPATTPYQLVVGSRRALAGLSAVRTRWHHATSPAPTPLPARTRATAPPRAGPPLTTAPPATRISR
;
A
#
# COMPACT_ATOMS: atom_id res chain seq x y z
N LEU A 1 28.27 -17.82 -8.31
CA LEU A 1 27.53 -16.86 -7.44
C LEU A 1 27.62 -17.36 -6.01
N GLN A 2 28.50 -16.78 -5.18
CA GLN A 2 28.60 -17.17 -3.77
C GLN A 2 27.35 -16.71 -3.01
N ARG A 3 26.75 -17.63 -2.25
CA ARG A 3 25.66 -17.37 -1.31
C ARG A 3 26.29 -17.03 0.04
N THR A 4 26.50 -15.75 0.33
CA THR A 4 26.71 -15.31 1.71
C THR A 4 25.47 -15.76 2.50
N PRO A 5 25.62 -16.47 3.64
CA PRO A 5 24.48 -16.94 4.41
C PRO A 5 23.64 -15.74 4.84
N THR A 6 22.32 -15.83 4.64
CA THR A 6 21.38 -14.84 5.17
C THR A 6 21.56 -14.82 6.69
N PRO A 7 21.82 -13.66 7.31
CA PRO A 7 21.94 -13.57 8.77
C PRO A 7 20.66 -14.10 9.43
N ALA A 8 20.82 -14.85 10.52
CA ALA A 8 19.70 -15.38 11.30
C ALA A 8 18.80 -14.22 11.78
N PRO A 9 17.47 -14.43 11.87
CA PRO A 9 16.56 -13.38 12.31
C PRO A 9 16.87 -12.99 13.76
N THR A 10 17.46 -11.81 13.96
CA THR A 10 17.60 -11.20 15.28
C THR A 10 16.23 -10.83 15.84
N ALA A 11 16.10 -10.85 17.16
CA ALA A 11 14.90 -10.39 17.88
C ALA A 11 14.38 -9.06 17.32
N ALA A 12 13.09 -9.03 17.01
CA ALA A 12 12.41 -7.88 16.46
C ALA A 12 12.57 -6.65 17.38
N PRO A 13 12.79 -5.44 16.84
CA PRO A 13 12.94 -4.22 17.63
C PRO A 13 11.62 -3.70 18.24
N TYR A 14 10.58 -4.53 18.33
CA TYR A 14 9.23 -4.16 18.74
C TYR A 14 8.60 -5.24 19.63
N ASN A 15 7.55 -4.87 20.38
CA ASN A 15 6.76 -5.81 21.17
C ASN A 15 5.92 -6.70 20.24
N ALA A 16 6.22 -8.00 20.22
CA ALA A 16 5.56 -8.96 19.33
C ALA A 16 4.07 -9.16 19.64
N GLU A 17 3.66 -9.09 20.91
CA GLU A 17 2.26 -9.27 21.29
C GLU A 17 1.41 -8.07 20.87
N GLU A 18 1.95 -6.86 21.08
CA GLU A 18 1.32 -5.62 20.63
C GLU A 18 1.20 -5.60 19.10
N ALA A 19 2.25 -6.05 18.40
CA ALA A 19 2.23 -6.18 16.94
C ALA A 19 1.12 -7.09 16.42
N VAL A 20 0.98 -8.26 17.02
CA VAL A 20 -0.09 -9.23 16.70
C VAL A 20 -1.46 -8.63 16.97
N ASN A 21 -1.62 -7.89 18.07
CA ASN A 21 -2.90 -7.26 18.42
C ASN A 21 -3.29 -6.14 17.44
N GLU A 22 -2.35 -5.27 17.08
CA GLU A 22 -2.58 -4.22 16.07
C GLU A 22 -2.95 -4.79 14.70
N GLU A 23 -2.29 -5.87 14.28
CA GLU A 23 -2.63 -6.56 13.03
C GLU A 23 -4.04 -7.14 13.06
N TRP A 24 -4.46 -7.73 14.19
CA TRP A 24 -5.84 -8.18 14.36
C TRP A 24 -6.84 -7.03 14.30
N LEU A 25 -6.55 -5.90 14.96
CA LEU A 25 -7.40 -4.72 14.94
C LEU A 25 -7.54 -4.14 13.53
N LEU A 26 -6.46 -4.12 12.75
CA LEU A 26 -6.53 -3.78 11.34
C LEU A 26 -7.46 -4.75 10.59
N LEU A 27 -7.28 -6.06 10.73
CA LEU A 27 -8.08 -7.05 10.00
C LEU A 27 -9.58 -6.95 10.34
N ALA A 28 -9.91 -6.77 11.61
CA ALA A 28 -11.29 -6.59 12.07
C ALA A 28 -11.91 -5.29 11.53
N THR A 29 -11.20 -4.16 11.66
CA THR A 29 -11.69 -2.86 11.15
C THR A 29 -11.77 -2.83 9.62
N ALA A 30 -10.83 -3.45 8.91
CA ALA A 30 -10.85 -3.58 7.45
C ALA A 30 -11.99 -4.47 6.96
N THR A 31 -12.37 -5.50 7.72
CA THR A 31 -13.54 -6.33 7.44
C THR A 31 -14.83 -5.54 7.61
N ALA A 32 -14.91 -4.70 8.65
CA ALA A 32 -16.07 -3.84 8.91
C ALA A 32 -16.19 -2.64 7.95
N LEU A 33 -15.05 -2.13 7.45
CA LEU A 33 -14.97 -0.97 6.55
C LEU A 33 -14.20 -1.29 5.26
N PRO A 34 -14.77 -2.12 4.35
CA PRO A 34 -14.07 -2.58 3.15
C PRO A 34 -13.65 -1.46 2.19
N ALA A 35 -14.39 -0.34 2.19
CA ALA A 35 -14.08 0.83 1.38
C ALA A 35 -12.76 1.51 1.79
N ALA A 36 -12.36 1.40 3.07
CA ALA A 36 -11.07 1.92 3.53
C ALA A 36 -9.91 1.11 2.94
N VAL A 37 -10.09 -0.20 2.72
CA VAL A 37 -9.07 -1.09 2.14
C VAL A 37 -8.64 -0.62 0.74
N GLU A 38 -9.56 -0.03 -0.04
CA GLU A 38 -9.23 0.52 -1.37
C GLU A 38 -8.25 1.70 -1.33
N GLN A 39 -8.26 2.45 -0.22
CA GLN A 39 -7.39 3.61 0.01
C GLN A 39 -6.03 3.19 0.56
N MET A 40 -5.91 1.96 1.06
CA MET A 40 -4.73 1.41 1.71
C MET A 40 -3.86 0.55 0.76
N ARG A 41 -3.84 0.87 -0.54
CA ARG A 41 -3.01 0.16 -1.54
C ARG A 41 -1.50 0.22 -1.27
N TRP A 42 -1.09 1.10 -0.36
CA TRP A 42 0.28 1.22 0.12
C TRP A 42 0.66 0.15 1.15
N LEU A 43 -0.28 -0.61 1.71
CA LEU A 43 0.00 -1.68 2.68
C LEU A 43 0.09 -3.04 1.98
N ALA A 44 1.24 -3.69 2.08
CA ALA A 44 1.51 -5.00 1.51
C ALA A 44 1.34 -6.12 2.55
N ALA A 45 1.11 -7.35 2.07
CA ALA A 45 1.05 -8.52 2.96
C ALA A 45 2.38 -8.78 3.68
N ASP A 46 3.51 -8.45 3.03
CA ASP A 46 4.86 -8.60 3.59
C ASP A 46 5.15 -7.63 4.75
N ASP A 47 4.28 -6.63 4.97
CA ASP A 47 4.41 -5.70 6.09
C ASP A 47 3.91 -6.31 7.41
N PHE A 48 3.16 -7.42 7.35
CA PHE A 48 2.66 -8.14 8.52
C PHE A 48 3.73 -9.06 9.11
N THR A 49 3.74 -9.17 10.43
CA THR A 49 4.66 -10.01 11.19
C THR A 49 4.16 -11.44 11.30
N HIS A 50 2.83 -11.64 11.36
CA HIS A 50 2.24 -12.96 11.47
C HIS A 50 1.77 -13.49 10.09
N PRO A 51 2.23 -14.66 9.63
CA PRO A 51 1.89 -15.19 8.30
C PRO A 51 0.38 -15.37 8.06
N LEU A 52 -0.36 -15.81 9.08
CA LEU A 52 -1.82 -15.90 9.01
C LEU A 52 -2.46 -14.53 8.73
N HIS A 53 -1.99 -13.46 9.37
CA HIS A 53 -2.55 -12.13 9.19
C HIS A 53 -2.22 -11.56 7.80
N ALA A 54 -0.99 -11.78 7.33
CA ALA A 54 -0.59 -11.48 5.96
C ALA A 54 -1.54 -12.17 4.96
N GLY A 55 -1.85 -13.46 5.18
CA GLY A 55 -2.79 -14.22 4.35
C GLY A 55 -4.22 -13.66 4.41
N LEU A 56 -4.71 -13.30 5.61
CA LEU A 56 -6.04 -12.69 5.78
C LEU A 56 -6.12 -11.32 5.09
N TRP A 57 -5.07 -10.51 5.16
CA TRP A 57 -4.98 -9.25 4.42
C TRP A 57 -5.04 -9.47 2.90
N GLN A 58 -4.37 -10.50 2.39
CA GLN A 58 -4.48 -10.88 0.97
C GLN A 58 -5.90 -11.33 0.59
N CYS A 59 -6.61 -12.02 1.49
CA CYS A 59 -8.02 -12.41 1.28
C CYS A 59 -8.91 -11.16 1.19
N LEU A 60 -8.81 -10.27 2.18
CA LEU A 60 -9.55 -9.01 2.23
C LEU A 60 -9.30 -8.15 0.99
N THR A 61 -8.04 -7.88 0.67
CA THR A 61 -7.69 -7.06 -0.50
C THR A 61 -8.13 -7.70 -1.81
N ALA A 62 -8.15 -9.02 -1.93
CA ALA A 62 -8.66 -9.70 -3.12
C ALA A 62 -10.19 -9.61 -3.23
N LEU A 63 -10.92 -9.80 -2.13
CA LEU A 63 -12.37 -9.62 -2.07
C LEU A 63 -12.78 -8.19 -2.45
N THR A 64 -12.11 -7.19 -1.88
CA THR A 64 -12.37 -5.78 -2.20
C THR A 64 -12.07 -5.48 -3.66
N ARG A 65 -10.93 -5.94 -4.20
CA ARG A 65 -10.56 -5.73 -5.61
C ARG A 65 -11.57 -6.30 -6.60
N ARG A 66 -12.16 -7.46 -6.30
CA ARG A 66 -13.19 -8.10 -7.14
C ARG A 66 -14.61 -7.61 -6.84
N ARG A 67 -14.76 -6.62 -5.94
CA ARG A 67 -16.05 -6.09 -5.46
C ARG A 67 -16.99 -7.19 -4.94
N ALA A 68 -16.42 -8.22 -4.32
CA ALA A 68 -17.19 -9.23 -3.62
C ALA A 68 -17.63 -8.70 -2.23
N PRO A 69 -18.69 -9.27 -1.64
CA PRO A 69 -19.04 -9.00 -0.25
C PRO A 69 -17.84 -9.24 0.67
N VAL A 70 -17.66 -8.36 1.65
CA VAL A 70 -16.62 -8.47 2.68
C VAL A 70 -17.32 -8.48 4.03
N ASP A 71 -17.25 -9.62 4.69
CA ASP A 71 -17.74 -9.88 6.03
C ASP A 71 -16.91 -11.02 6.66
N PRO A 72 -16.94 -11.21 7.98
CA PRO A 72 -16.10 -12.23 8.64
C PRO A 72 -16.26 -13.64 8.08
N VAL A 73 -17.47 -14.04 7.68
CA VAL A 73 -17.75 -15.37 7.13
C VAL A 73 -17.15 -15.50 5.74
N THR A 74 -17.33 -14.49 4.90
CA THR A 74 -16.75 -14.49 3.54
C THR A 74 -15.22 -14.46 3.56
N VAL A 75 -14.63 -13.71 4.49
CA VAL A 75 -13.16 -13.69 4.68
C VAL A 75 -12.65 -15.06 5.14
N LEU A 76 -13.32 -15.69 6.11
CA LEU A 76 -12.98 -17.03 6.57
C LEU A 76 -13.08 -18.06 5.43
N TRP A 77 -14.14 -17.98 4.61
CA TRP A 77 -14.31 -18.85 3.45
C TRP A 77 -13.18 -18.69 2.44
N GLU A 78 -12.80 -17.44 2.10
CA GLU A 78 -11.69 -17.17 1.20
C GLU A 78 -10.35 -17.69 1.78
N ALA A 79 -10.16 -17.53 3.10
CA ALA A 79 -8.98 -18.03 3.80
C ALA A 79 -8.89 -19.57 3.75
N GLN A 80 -10.03 -20.26 3.89
CA GLN A 80 -10.10 -21.71 3.74
C GLN A 80 -9.74 -22.16 2.32
N GLN A 81 -10.29 -21.49 1.29
CA GLN A 81 -10.00 -21.81 -0.12
C GLN A 81 -8.52 -21.65 -0.47
N ARG A 82 -7.81 -20.76 0.26
CA ARG A 82 -6.37 -20.54 0.11
C ARG A 82 -5.51 -21.43 0.99
N GLY A 83 -6.11 -22.32 1.78
CA GLY A 83 -5.38 -23.22 2.68
C GLY A 83 -4.72 -22.51 3.88
N LEU A 84 -5.22 -21.33 4.28
CA LEU A 84 -4.69 -20.59 5.43
C LEU A 84 -5.15 -21.18 6.78
N LEU A 85 -6.27 -21.90 6.79
CA LEU A 85 -6.82 -22.52 7.99
C LEU A 85 -6.16 -23.88 8.21
N THR A 86 -5.11 -23.91 9.04
CA THR A 86 -4.51 -25.16 9.53
C THR A 86 -5.29 -25.69 10.74
N SER A 87 -5.01 -26.92 11.16
CA SER A 87 -5.67 -27.55 12.33
C SER A 87 -5.52 -26.76 13.64
N GLU A 88 -4.54 -25.86 13.71
CA GLU A 88 -4.28 -25.00 14.88
C GLU A 88 -5.13 -23.72 14.90
N VAL A 89 -5.74 -23.36 13.76
CA VAL A 89 -6.54 -22.14 13.63
C VAL A 89 -8.01 -22.49 13.88
N GLU A 90 -8.53 -22.09 15.05
CA GLU A 90 -9.95 -22.30 15.38
C GLU A 90 -10.85 -21.31 14.60
N PRO A 91 -11.73 -21.78 13.69
CA PRO A 91 -12.52 -20.90 12.84
C PRO A 91 -13.48 -20.00 13.62
N THR A 92 -14.08 -20.52 14.70
CA THR A 92 -15.00 -19.77 15.56
C THR A 92 -14.30 -18.61 16.26
N LYS A 93 -13.05 -18.81 16.69
CA LYS A 93 -12.22 -17.75 17.28
C LYS A 93 -11.90 -16.68 16.24
N LEU A 94 -11.56 -17.07 15.01
CA LEU A 94 -11.28 -16.14 13.92
C LEU A 94 -12.49 -15.27 13.58
N LEU A 95 -13.69 -15.86 13.50
CA LEU A 95 -14.93 -15.10 13.30
C LEU A 95 -15.18 -14.08 14.41
N LYS A 96 -14.98 -14.45 15.68
CA LYS A 96 -15.11 -13.54 16.81
C LYS A 96 -14.13 -12.37 16.74
N LEU A 97 -12.88 -12.64 16.38
CA LEU A 97 -11.83 -11.62 16.25
C LEU A 97 -12.13 -10.64 15.11
N LEU A 98 -12.49 -11.15 13.91
CA LEU A 98 -12.86 -10.29 12.78
C LEU A 98 -14.15 -9.49 13.05
N GLY A 99 -15.03 -9.99 13.92
CA GLY A 99 -16.27 -9.34 14.32
C GLY A 99 -16.13 -8.24 15.38
N ALA A 100 -14.92 -7.95 15.87
CA ALA A 100 -14.67 -6.98 16.94
C ALA A 100 -13.83 -5.77 16.45
N PRO A 101 -14.36 -4.93 15.54
CA PRO A 101 -13.63 -3.77 15.03
C PRO A 101 -13.46 -2.69 16.11
N ALA A 102 -12.28 -2.11 16.22
CA ALA A 102 -12.02 -0.94 17.07
C ALA A 102 -11.01 0.01 16.41
N GLY A 103 -11.31 1.31 16.41
CA GLY A 103 -10.45 2.34 15.83
C GLY A 103 -10.61 2.51 14.31
N SER A 104 -9.59 3.09 13.68
CA SER A 104 -9.56 3.38 12.24
C SER A 104 -8.63 2.40 11.51
N PRO A 105 -9.04 1.81 10.37
CA PRO A 105 -8.19 0.90 9.61
C PRO A 105 -6.94 1.62 9.08
N GLN A 106 -7.03 2.90 8.70
CA GLN A 106 -5.87 3.68 8.26
C GLN A 106 -4.84 3.82 9.39
N HIS A 107 -5.28 4.11 10.61
CA HIS A 107 -4.39 4.26 11.77
C HIS A 107 -3.61 2.96 12.06
N TRP A 108 -4.31 1.82 12.09
CA TRP A 108 -3.64 0.53 12.30
C TRP A 108 -2.71 0.16 11.15
N GLY A 109 -3.12 0.44 9.91
CA GLY A 109 -2.26 0.22 8.75
C GLY A 109 -0.99 1.07 8.78
N GLU A 110 -1.07 2.31 9.24
CA GLU A 110 0.10 3.19 9.41
C GLU A 110 1.05 2.61 10.46
N LEU A 111 0.56 2.18 11.62
CA LEU A 111 1.40 1.56 12.66
C LEU A 111 2.14 0.31 12.15
N ILE A 112 1.44 -0.56 11.42
CA ILE A 112 2.04 -1.77 10.82
C ILE A 112 3.10 -1.38 9.77
N LEU A 113 2.82 -0.40 8.92
CA LEU A 113 3.80 0.05 7.92
C LEU A 113 5.01 0.72 8.57
N GLN A 114 4.81 1.52 9.63
CA GLN A 114 5.90 2.12 10.39
C GLN A 114 6.83 1.04 10.94
N ARG A 115 6.25 -0.02 11.53
CA ARG A 115 7.01 -1.18 12.01
C ARG A 115 7.75 -1.87 10.88
N SER A 116 7.11 -2.10 9.75
CA SER A 116 7.73 -2.70 8.56
C SER A 116 8.94 -1.88 8.08
N VAL A 117 8.84 -0.55 8.03
CA VAL A 117 9.97 0.34 7.67
C VAL A 117 11.14 0.15 8.63
N LEU A 118 10.90 0.20 9.95
CA LEU A 118 11.96 0.08 10.95
C LEU A 118 12.60 -1.32 10.93
N THR A 119 11.79 -2.36 10.79
CA THR A 119 12.25 -3.75 10.69
C THR A 119 13.09 -3.96 9.42
N THR A 120 12.63 -3.43 8.29
CA THR A 120 13.37 -3.49 7.01
C THR A 120 14.69 -2.73 7.11
N ALA A 121 14.71 -1.54 7.74
CA ALA A 121 15.93 -0.77 7.94
C ALA A 121 16.94 -1.53 8.79
N TYR A 122 16.49 -2.14 9.88
CA TYR A 122 17.30 -2.99 10.74
C TYR A 122 17.90 -4.18 9.96
N GLN A 123 17.08 -4.92 9.22
CA GLN A 123 17.53 -6.06 8.42
C GLN A 123 18.55 -5.66 7.34
N VAL A 124 18.33 -4.51 6.67
CA VAL A 124 19.29 -3.96 5.70
C VAL A 124 20.62 -3.61 6.38
N GLY A 125 20.59 -3.02 7.57
CA GLY A 125 21.78 -2.75 8.38
C GLY A 125 22.56 -4.04 8.71
N CYS A 126 21.87 -5.07 9.22
CA CYS A 126 22.48 -6.38 9.48
C CYS A 126 23.09 -7.01 8.22
N ARG A 127 22.42 -6.86 7.07
CA ARG A 127 22.92 -7.40 5.80
C ARG A 127 24.17 -6.67 5.30
N ILE A 128 24.23 -5.35 5.43
CA ILE A 128 25.42 -4.57 5.07
C ILE A 128 26.58 -4.93 5.99
N LYS A 129 26.32 -5.08 7.30
CA LYS A 129 27.32 -5.56 8.26
C LYS A 129 27.84 -6.95 7.88
N ALA A 130 26.96 -7.88 7.49
CA ALA A 130 27.39 -9.21 7.05
C ALA A 130 28.31 -9.17 5.82
N PHE A 131 28.13 -8.23 4.90
CA PHE A 131 29.06 -8.03 3.78
C PHE A 131 30.41 -7.47 4.22
N SER A 132 30.47 -6.62 5.26
CA SER A 132 31.74 -6.09 5.76
C SER A 132 32.50 -7.09 6.65
N ASP A 133 31.78 -7.96 7.34
CA ASP A 133 32.37 -8.94 8.26
C ASP A 133 32.93 -10.17 7.51
N ASP A 134 32.53 -10.40 6.25
CA ASP A 134 33.01 -11.52 5.43
C ASP A 134 34.33 -11.16 4.70
N PRO A 135 35.46 -11.80 5.07
CA PRO A 135 36.76 -11.52 4.44
C PRO A 135 36.83 -11.92 2.96
N ALA A 136 35.92 -12.76 2.47
CA ALA A 136 35.84 -13.12 1.06
C ALA A 136 35.08 -12.07 0.21
N THR A 137 34.41 -11.10 0.83
CA THR A 137 33.63 -10.09 0.11
C THR A 137 34.57 -9.05 -0.51
N THR A 138 34.55 -8.98 -1.85
CA THR A 138 35.30 -7.95 -2.58
C THR A 138 34.66 -6.57 -2.41
N PRO A 139 35.43 -5.46 -2.51
CA PRO A 139 34.88 -4.10 -2.43
C PRO A 139 33.74 -3.85 -3.44
N TYR A 140 33.83 -4.43 -4.63
CA TYR A 140 32.77 -4.34 -5.64
C TYR A 140 31.46 -5.02 -5.17
N GLN A 141 31.57 -6.22 -4.60
CA GLN A 141 30.42 -6.95 -4.07
C GLN A 141 29.79 -6.22 -2.87
N LEU A 142 30.60 -5.61 -2.00
CA LEU A 142 30.12 -4.79 -0.89
C LEU A 142 29.25 -3.63 -1.41
N VAL A 143 29.73 -2.88 -2.40
CA VAL A 143 29.00 -1.72 -2.96
C VAL A 143 27.72 -2.17 -3.66
N VAL A 144 27.80 -3.17 -4.56
CA VAL A 144 26.64 -3.65 -5.32
C VAL A 144 25.61 -4.32 -4.41
N GLY A 145 26.06 -5.15 -3.46
CA GLY A 145 25.23 -5.81 -2.47
C GLY A 145 24.50 -4.81 -1.56
N SER A 146 25.20 -3.80 -1.08
CA SER A 146 24.62 -2.74 -0.23
C SER A 146 23.60 -1.90 -0.98
N ARG A 147 23.88 -1.49 -2.23
CA ARG A 147 22.91 -0.77 -3.08
C ARG A 147 21.63 -1.59 -3.30
N ARG A 148 21.75 -2.89 -3.55
CA ARG A 148 20.59 -3.78 -3.71
C ARG A 148 19.80 -3.90 -2.41
N ALA A 149 20.47 -4.03 -1.26
CA ALA A 149 19.80 -4.09 0.03
C ALA A 149 19.02 -2.79 0.33
N LEU A 150 19.63 -1.63 0.07
CA LEU A 150 18.99 -0.32 0.25
C LEU A 150 17.80 -0.10 -0.69
N ALA A 151 17.79 -0.69 -1.88
CA ALA A 151 16.66 -0.58 -2.80
C ALA A 151 15.36 -1.13 -2.20
N GLY A 152 15.43 -2.22 -1.43
CA GLY A 152 14.28 -2.77 -0.71
C GLY A 152 13.72 -1.80 0.32
N LEU A 153 14.60 -1.18 1.12
CA LEU A 153 14.21 -0.16 2.10
C LEU A 153 13.58 1.07 1.43
N SER A 154 14.13 1.52 0.30
CA SER A 154 13.56 2.64 -0.48
C SER A 154 12.12 2.35 -0.92
N ALA A 155 11.81 1.12 -1.32
CA ALA A 155 10.45 0.75 -1.72
C ALA A 155 9.46 0.86 -0.56
N VAL A 156 9.80 0.35 0.63
CA VAL A 156 8.93 0.47 1.83
C VAL A 156 8.79 1.93 2.25
N ARG A 157 9.89 2.70 2.20
CA ARG A 157 9.88 4.14 2.48
C ARG A 157 8.93 4.90 1.53
N THR A 158 8.91 4.60 0.24
CA THR A 158 7.98 5.25 -0.70
C THR A 158 6.52 4.96 -0.33
N ARG A 159 6.21 3.73 0.10
CA ARG A 159 4.86 3.40 0.60
C ARG A 159 4.51 4.17 1.87
N TRP A 160 5.47 4.30 2.79
CA TRP A 160 5.31 5.09 4.02
C TRP A 160 5.00 6.57 3.72
N HIS A 161 5.73 7.17 2.78
CA HIS A 161 5.42 8.53 2.31
C HIS A 161 4.03 8.61 1.71
N HIS A 162 3.59 7.63 0.92
CA HIS A 162 2.23 7.62 0.37
C HIS A 162 1.16 7.48 1.47
N ALA A 163 1.41 6.71 2.52
CA ALA A 163 0.46 6.52 3.62
C ALA A 163 0.30 7.79 4.46
N THR A 164 1.39 8.50 4.72
CA THR A 164 1.44 9.63 5.67
C THR A 164 1.39 11.01 5.03
N SER A 165 1.58 11.10 3.70
CA SER A 165 1.45 12.38 3.01
C SER A 165 -0.01 12.83 3.02
N PRO A 166 -0.29 14.08 3.45
CA PRO A 166 -1.64 14.62 3.37
C PRO A 166 -2.11 14.58 1.91
N ALA A 167 -3.37 14.22 1.68
CA ALA A 167 -3.96 14.19 0.35
C ALA A 167 -3.68 15.53 -0.35
N PRO A 168 -3.16 15.53 -1.59
CA PRO A 168 -2.85 16.77 -2.28
C PRO A 168 -4.13 17.60 -2.36
N THR A 169 -4.09 18.80 -1.75
CA THR A 169 -5.20 19.75 -1.84
C THR A 169 -5.46 19.99 -3.33
N PRO A 170 -6.68 19.73 -3.84
CA PRO A 170 -6.96 19.98 -5.24
C PRO A 170 -6.72 21.47 -5.49
N LEU A 171 -5.69 21.78 -6.29
CA LEU A 171 -5.50 23.14 -6.78
C LEU A 171 -6.84 23.56 -7.41
N PRO A 172 -7.37 24.76 -7.09
CA PRO A 172 -8.57 25.24 -7.76
C PRO A 172 -8.33 25.12 -9.26
N ALA A 173 -9.25 24.44 -9.95
CA ALA A 173 -9.19 24.29 -11.39
C ALA A 173 -8.95 25.68 -11.97
N ARG A 174 -7.76 25.90 -12.54
CA ARG A 174 -7.43 27.16 -13.20
C ARG A 174 -8.52 27.34 -14.22
N THR A 175 -9.43 28.29 -13.96
CA THR A 175 -10.50 28.66 -14.86
C THR A 175 -9.81 28.91 -16.19
N ARG A 176 -10.00 27.97 -17.11
CA ARG A 176 -9.51 28.09 -18.48
C ARG A 176 -10.24 29.31 -19.00
N ALA A 177 -9.55 30.45 -19.00
CA ALA A 177 -10.07 31.68 -19.55
C ALA A 177 -10.66 31.32 -20.91
N THR A 178 -11.96 31.54 -21.06
CA THR A 178 -12.66 31.38 -22.33
C THR A 178 -11.85 32.14 -23.38
N ALA A 179 -11.44 31.43 -24.43
CA ALA A 179 -10.75 32.05 -25.55
C ALA A 179 -11.60 33.24 -26.03
N PRO A 180 -11.02 34.43 -26.28
CA PRO A 180 -11.78 35.56 -26.77
C PRO A 180 -12.47 35.15 -28.09
N PRO A 181 -13.74 35.53 -28.30
CA PRO A 181 -14.43 35.22 -29.54
C PRO A 181 -13.62 35.79 -30.70
N ARG A 182 -13.24 34.93 -31.66
CA ARG A 182 -12.63 35.38 -32.92
C ARG A 182 -13.57 36.39 -33.54
N ALA A 183 -13.05 37.60 -33.80
CA ALA A 183 -13.71 38.56 -34.67
C ALA A 183 -14.04 37.86 -35.99
N GLY A 184 -15.33 37.79 -36.33
CA GLY A 184 -15.79 37.30 -37.61
C GLY A 184 -15.25 38.19 -38.75
N PRO A 185 -15.18 37.66 -39.98
CA PRO A 185 -14.68 38.42 -41.12
C PRO A 185 -15.59 39.64 -41.39
N PRO A 186 -15.01 40.78 -41.81
CA PRO A 186 -15.78 41.99 -42.09
C PRO A 186 -16.77 41.74 -43.24
N LEU A 187 -18.04 42.10 -43.02
CA LEU A 187 -19.07 42.11 -44.05
C LEU A 187 -18.69 43.11 -45.15
N THR A 188 -18.37 42.61 -46.33
CA THR A 188 -18.23 43.42 -47.54
C THR A 188 -19.59 44.00 -47.90
N THR A 189 -19.73 45.31 -47.73
CA THR A 189 -20.90 46.09 -48.18
C THR A 189 -20.98 46.05 -49.70
N ALA A 190 -21.98 45.37 -50.25
CA ALA A 190 -22.26 45.42 -51.69
C ALA A 190 -22.94 46.76 -52.05
N PRO A 191 -22.58 47.39 -53.18
CA PRO A 191 -23.13 48.68 -53.60
C PRO A 191 -24.61 48.57 -54.04
N PRO A 192 -25.40 49.63 -53.89
CA PRO A 192 -26.83 49.61 -54.14
C PRO A 192 -27.17 49.45 -55.63
N ALA A 193 -28.06 48.51 -55.95
CA ALA A 193 -28.66 48.37 -57.26
C ALA A 193 -29.62 49.53 -57.52
N THR A 194 -29.39 50.24 -58.63
CA THR A 194 -30.21 51.32 -59.14
C THR A 194 -31.59 50.82 -59.56
N ARG A 195 -32.61 51.55 -59.10
CA ARG A 195 -34.03 51.39 -59.44
C ARG A 195 -34.28 51.88 -60.87
N ILE A 196 -34.83 51.02 -61.73
CA ILE A 196 -35.57 51.44 -62.93
C ILE A 196 -36.91 50.72 -62.93
N SER A 197 -37.99 51.51 -62.90
CA SER A 197 -39.37 51.08 -63.16
C SER A 197 -39.73 51.47 -64.59
N ARG A 198 -40.35 50.52 -65.31
CA ARG A 198 -41.05 50.63 -66.61
C ARG A 198 -40.26 51.13 -67.83
#